data_AF-A0A8T4V111-F1
#
_entry.id   AF-A0A8T4V111-F1
#
_cell.length_a   1.000
_cell.length_b   1.000
_cell.length_c   1.000
_cell.angle_alpha   90.00
_cell.angle_beta   90.00
_cell.angle_gamma   90.00
#
_symmetry.space_group_name_H-M   'P 1'
#
loop_
_entity.id
_entity.type
_entity.pdbx_description
1 polymer ?
#
loop_
_entity_poly.entity_id
_entity_poly.type
_entity_poly.pdbx_seq_one_letter_code
_entity_poly.pdbx_strand_id
1 'polypeptide(L)'
;MQRLKQAIRRVAALGVGVAMLGATVTGAVAQAASLDLANLPEPFVSGEGVYNDDTALVVGSKADVSDTLGVSDVAAKLQFLSKQAVSTSGTVTVSGGVTEDVPIGLGIANSTTVALDFSLEKSDITSFFDGTINFQDEDIEAHDELIFTKTSPSIETSLTSADDDYESNVFLETTKGAMKYYYVFDDALNVSKATNADPLEVKFLGKTLKITTVDSSQSKFTATVGTEYFMKVGDSVTVEGKKVTLQNVGSSGAVLIDVDGKVDTVDADASKTVNNIEVKNDDTFYATSKSERSAALIIGKNAQDTFADGDAYVGENKNNPDWTWKLGNLGLKQTTTVSSGSTDPTGPFIGIQNDYTKDDDTDNPAGIGECYSLPNNYAQVCLDSLTVPDTDYLTVTLEYSSSTDTAKSKYDKASTSARTIHISAPGTDRFIVPNGIKSFISNGTKNDNDIKTNELWLQTEDVDAGGGFALFYKDENANPNIVYLGNLSVTNLSVSQEIGGINEGVNISTNLYNVIASDAVFARVNYLKTKDDN
;
A
#
# COMPACT_ATOMS: atom_id res chain seq x y z
N MET A 1 -6.57 -14.19 -51.54
CA MET A 1 -7.29 -15.21 -50.74
C MET A 1 -6.64 -15.52 -49.39
N GLN A 2 -5.30 -15.57 -49.26
CA GLN A 2 -4.64 -15.75 -47.95
C GLN A 2 -4.90 -14.57 -46.97
N ARG A 3 -4.82 -13.32 -47.42
CA ARG A 3 -5.14 -12.13 -46.60
C ARG A 3 -6.60 -12.08 -46.11
N LEU A 4 -7.54 -12.54 -46.93
CA LEU A 4 -8.96 -12.65 -46.55
C LEU A 4 -9.19 -13.75 -45.49
N LYS A 5 -8.43 -14.85 -45.54
CA LYS A 5 -8.49 -15.91 -44.52
C LYS A 5 -7.86 -15.47 -43.18
N GLN A 6 -6.85 -14.61 -43.20
CA GLN A 6 -6.25 -14.02 -42.00
C GLN A 6 -7.21 -13.01 -41.34
N ALA A 7 -7.86 -12.15 -42.13
CA ALA A 7 -8.88 -11.23 -41.64
C ALA A 7 -10.09 -11.95 -41.02
N ILE A 8 -10.59 -13.02 -41.66
CA ILE A 8 -11.74 -13.79 -41.14
C ILE A 8 -11.39 -14.58 -39.86
N ARG A 9 -10.14 -15.03 -39.70
CA ARG A 9 -9.69 -15.72 -38.48
C ARG A 9 -9.56 -14.78 -37.27
N ARG A 10 -9.09 -13.54 -37.46
CA ARG A 10 -9.09 -12.50 -36.41
C ARG A 10 -10.52 -12.10 -35.99
N VAL A 11 -11.45 -12.07 -36.94
CA VAL A 11 -12.87 -11.68 -36.72
C VAL A 11 -13.68 -12.70 -35.91
N ALA A 12 -13.28 -13.98 -35.87
CA ALA A 12 -14.02 -15.00 -35.12
C ALA A 12 -13.70 -15.02 -33.60
N ALA A 13 -12.61 -14.39 -33.16
CA ALA A 13 -12.16 -14.42 -31.76
C ALA A 13 -12.75 -13.30 -30.87
N LEU A 14 -13.34 -12.25 -31.47
CA LEU A 14 -13.83 -11.06 -30.75
C LEU A 14 -15.31 -11.15 -30.31
N GLY A 15 -15.84 -12.37 -30.18
CA GLY A 15 -17.26 -12.64 -30.03
C GLY A 15 -17.74 -12.99 -28.62
N VAL A 16 -17.30 -12.32 -27.55
CA VAL A 16 -17.99 -12.34 -26.23
C VAL A 16 -17.87 -10.95 -25.60
N GLY A 17 -18.98 -10.23 -25.50
CA GLY A 17 -19.04 -8.87 -24.99
C GLY A 17 -18.96 -8.78 -23.48
N VAL A 18 -18.09 -7.89 -22.99
CA VAL A 18 -18.12 -7.39 -21.60
C VAL A 18 -18.84 -6.05 -21.61
N ALA A 19 -19.94 -5.96 -20.88
CA ALA A 19 -20.58 -4.69 -20.56
C ALA A 19 -19.74 -3.98 -19.49
N MET A 20 -19.07 -2.89 -19.86
CA MET A 20 -18.34 -2.02 -18.94
C MET A 20 -19.26 -0.88 -18.49
N LEU A 21 -19.69 -0.90 -17.23
CA LEU A 21 -20.35 0.23 -16.58
C LEU A 21 -19.28 1.27 -16.20
N GLY A 22 -19.60 2.53 -16.50
CA GLY A 22 -18.70 3.68 -16.59
C GLY A 22 -17.89 4.01 -15.34
N ALA A 23 -16.61 4.33 -15.59
CA ALA A 23 -15.75 5.09 -14.71
C ALA A 23 -15.92 6.60 -15.00
N THR A 24 -16.40 7.36 -14.03
CA THR A 24 -16.17 8.81 -13.91
C THR A 24 -16.26 9.18 -12.45
N VAL A 25 -15.11 9.45 -11.80
CA VAL A 25 -14.82 10.60 -10.92
C VAL A 25 -13.34 10.46 -10.51
N THR A 26 -12.43 11.16 -11.20
CA THR A 26 -11.03 11.32 -10.77
C THR A 26 -10.65 12.77 -10.90
N GLY A 27 -10.41 13.43 -9.76
CA GLY A 27 -9.81 14.76 -9.70
C GLY A 27 -10.47 15.72 -8.71
N ALA A 28 -10.50 15.39 -7.41
CA ALA A 28 -10.63 16.36 -6.30
C ALA A 28 -10.57 15.68 -4.91
N VAL A 29 -9.59 14.81 -4.63
CA VAL A 29 -9.41 14.22 -3.30
C VAL A 29 -7.98 14.45 -2.84
N ALA A 30 -7.72 15.62 -2.27
CA ALA A 30 -6.44 15.93 -1.65
C ALA A 30 -6.55 16.82 -0.39
N GLN A 31 -7.76 17.01 0.17
CA GLN A 31 -7.95 17.83 1.38
C GLN A 31 -9.13 17.36 2.26
N ALA A 32 -9.31 16.05 2.47
CA ALA A 32 -10.42 15.52 3.28
C ALA A 32 -10.00 14.86 4.61
N ALA A 33 -8.73 14.96 5.02
CA ALA A 33 -8.22 14.33 6.24
C ALA A 33 -8.69 14.98 7.57
N SER A 34 -9.57 16.00 7.56
CA SER A 34 -9.99 16.71 8.79
C SER A 34 -11.50 16.84 9.00
N LEU A 35 -12.33 16.02 8.34
CA LEU A 35 -13.79 16.01 8.53
C LEU A 35 -14.27 14.56 8.62
N ASP A 36 -13.94 13.90 9.74
CA ASP A 36 -14.47 12.59 10.08
C ASP A 36 -16.01 12.68 10.28
N LEU A 37 -16.74 11.81 9.58
CA LEU A 37 -18.20 11.71 9.60
C LEU A 37 -18.71 11.41 11.01
N ALA A 38 -17.91 10.73 11.85
CA ALA A 38 -18.24 10.41 13.23
C ALA A 38 -18.46 11.64 14.15
N ASN A 39 -18.01 12.83 13.73
CA ASN A 39 -18.20 14.08 14.47
C ASN A 39 -19.55 14.77 14.20
N LEU A 40 -20.37 14.25 13.29
CA LEU A 40 -21.72 14.78 13.04
C LEU A 40 -22.70 14.25 14.11
N PRO A 41 -23.59 15.10 14.66
CA PRO A 41 -24.57 14.65 15.65
C PRO A 41 -25.68 13.80 15.01
N GLU A 42 -26.26 12.86 15.77
CA GLU A 42 -27.54 12.25 15.39
C GLU A 42 -28.59 13.37 15.15
N PRO A 43 -29.41 13.30 14.08
CA PRO A 43 -29.72 12.13 13.26
C PRO A 43 -28.97 12.03 11.91
N PHE A 44 -27.90 12.80 11.68
CA PHE A 44 -27.22 12.90 10.38
C PHE A 44 -26.29 11.72 10.07
N VAL A 45 -25.89 10.98 11.10
CA VAL A 45 -25.17 9.71 11.05
C VAL A 45 -25.96 8.67 11.86
N SER A 46 -25.99 7.43 11.40
CA SER A 46 -26.44 6.29 12.21
C SER A 46 -25.32 5.89 13.18
N GLY A 47 -25.64 5.12 14.23
CA GLY A 47 -24.74 4.77 15.34
C GLY A 47 -23.45 3.99 14.99
N GLU A 48 -23.11 3.89 13.70
CA GLU A 48 -21.92 3.24 13.16
C GLU A 48 -21.11 4.20 12.24
N GLY A 49 -21.35 5.52 12.32
CA GLY A 49 -20.63 6.52 11.52
C GLY A 49 -21.01 6.53 10.03
N VAL A 50 -22.11 5.85 9.68
CA VAL A 50 -22.66 5.80 8.33
C VAL A 50 -23.64 6.95 8.13
N TYR A 51 -23.54 7.64 6.99
CA TYR A 51 -24.49 8.69 6.61
C TYR A 51 -25.93 8.15 6.61
N ASN A 52 -26.84 8.89 7.24
CA ASN A 52 -28.25 8.51 7.25
C ASN A 52 -28.92 8.93 5.93
N ASP A 53 -29.23 7.97 5.07
CA ASP A 53 -29.92 8.16 3.77
C ASP A 53 -31.32 8.79 3.89
N ASP A 54 -31.90 8.85 5.10
CA ASP A 54 -33.16 9.56 5.37
C ASP A 54 -32.96 11.09 5.53
N THR A 55 -31.72 11.59 5.45
CA THR A 55 -31.40 13.02 5.57
C THR A 55 -31.84 13.78 4.32
N ALA A 56 -32.88 14.61 4.43
CA ALA A 56 -33.32 15.46 3.34
C ALA A 56 -32.57 16.80 3.32
N LEU A 57 -31.87 17.10 2.22
CA LEU A 57 -31.31 18.43 1.96
C LEU A 57 -32.40 19.31 1.33
N VAL A 58 -32.87 20.32 2.08
CA VAL A 58 -33.99 21.17 1.67
C VAL A 58 -33.50 22.55 1.25
N VAL A 59 -33.85 22.94 0.02
CA VAL A 59 -33.65 24.31 -0.48
C VAL A 59 -35.02 24.94 -0.71
N GLY A 60 -35.20 26.19 -0.26
CA GLY A 60 -36.46 26.92 -0.44
C GLY A 60 -36.74 27.24 -1.91
N SER A 61 -38.01 27.30 -2.31
CA SER A 61 -38.40 27.59 -3.71
C SER A 61 -38.06 29.00 -4.22
N LYS A 62 -37.44 29.84 -3.37
CA LYS A 62 -36.94 31.19 -3.68
C LYS A 62 -35.44 31.32 -3.37
N ALA A 63 -34.74 30.22 -3.13
CA ALA A 63 -33.32 30.25 -2.85
C ALA A 63 -32.53 30.69 -4.09
N ASP A 64 -31.40 31.34 -3.87
CA ASP A 64 -30.56 31.78 -4.97
C ASP A 64 -29.88 30.57 -5.63
N VAL A 65 -29.42 30.74 -6.87
CA VAL A 65 -28.74 29.67 -7.62
C VAL A 65 -27.51 29.16 -6.87
N SER A 66 -26.84 30.03 -6.10
CA SER A 66 -25.73 29.66 -5.22
C SER A 66 -26.11 28.67 -4.12
N ASP A 67 -27.33 28.75 -3.58
CA ASP A 67 -27.79 27.88 -2.49
C ASP A 67 -28.12 26.48 -3.02
N THR A 68 -28.63 26.40 -4.26
CA THR A 68 -28.88 25.12 -4.94
C THR A 68 -27.58 24.42 -5.30
N LEU A 69 -26.56 25.16 -5.75
CA LEU A 69 -25.22 24.63 -6.02
C LEU A 69 -24.50 24.24 -4.72
N GLY A 70 -24.63 25.04 -3.66
CA GLY A 70 -24.08 24.73 -2.33
C GLY A 70 -24.63 23.42 -1.77
N VAL A 71 -25.94 23.18 -1.92
CA VAL A 71 -26.54 21.90 -1.49
C VAL A 71 -26.05 20.72 -2.34
N SER A 72 -25.81 20.91 -3.64
CA SER A 72 -25.21 19.84 -4.46
C SER A 72 -23.77 19.51 -4.07
N ASP A 73 -22.97 20.51 -3.68
CA ASP A 73 -21.60 20.32 -3.18
C ASP A 73 -21.59 19.61 -1.81
N VAL A 74 -22.52 19.98 -0.92
CA VAL A 74 -22.70 19.31 0.39
C VAL A 74 -23.14 17.86 0.21
N ALA A 75 -24.08 17.58 -0.71
CA ALA A 75 -24.52 16.22 -1.00
C ALA A 75 -23.39 15.34 -1.57
N ALA A 76 -22.62 15.90 -2.52
CA ALA A 76 -21.49 15.20 -3.13
C ALA A 76 -20.38 14.91 -2.11
N LYS A 77 -20.09 15.86 -1.20
CA LYS A 77 -19.12 15.67 -0.11
C LYS A 77 -19.60 14.65 0.93
N LEU A 78 -20.87 14.65 1.32
CA LEU A 78 -21.40 13.66 2.26
C LEU A 78 -21.36 12.24 1.69
N GLN A 79 -21.73 12.05 0.42
CA GLN A 79 -21.59 10.75 -0.28
C GLN A 79 -20.13 10.34 -0.51
N PHE A 80 -19.21 11.30 -0.57
CA PHE A 80 -17.79 11.03 -0.68
C PHE A 80 -17.20 10.60 0.66
N LEU A 81 -17.56 11.30 1.75
CA LEU A 81 -17.10 10.98 3.10
C LEU A 81 -17.70 9.68 3.64
N SER A 82 -18.90 9.28 3.22
CA SER A 82 -19.49 7.98 3.60
C SER A 82 -18.78 6.76 2.98
N LYS A 83 -17.79 6.98 2.11
CA LYS A 83 -16.91 5.95 1.54
C LYS A 83 -15.53 5.88 2.21
N GLN A 84 -15.24 6.76 3.17
CA GLN A 84 -14.07 6.60 4.04
C GLN A 84 -14.44 5.66 5.18
N ALA A 85 -13.61 4.64 5.39
CA ALA A 85 -13.84 3.64 6.40
C ALA A 85 -13.78 4.26 7.80
N VAL A 86 -14.83 4.05 8.59
CA VAL A 86 -14.73 4.09 10.05
C VAL A 86 -14.03 2.79 10.44
N SER A 87 -13.05 2.85 11.35
CA SER A 87 -12.39 1.68 11.95
C SER A 87 -13.41 0.86 12.73
N THR A 88 -14.15 0.05 11.98
CA THR A 88 -14.91 -1.08 12.49
C THR A 88 -14.04 -2.30 12.24
N SER A 89 -13.91 -3.16 13.25
CA SER A 89 -13.24 -4.45 13.21
C SER A 89 -13.96 -5.41 12.25
N GLY A 90 -14.00 -5.05 10.99
CA GLY A 90 -14.52 -5.83 9.88
C GLY A 90 -13.35 -6.23 9.02
N THR A 91 -13.12 -7.54 8.92
CA THR A 91 -12.14 -8.12 8.00
C THR A 91 -12.37 -7.57 6.60
N VAL A 92 -11.37 -6.92 5.99
CA VAL A 92 -11.42 -6.65 4.55
C VAL A 92 -11.49 -8.02 3.88
N THR A 93 -12.60 -8.32 3.22
CA THR A 93 -12.68 -9.55 2.43
C THR A 93 -11.72 -9.40 1.25
N VAL A 94 -10.53 -10.02 1.35
CA VAL A 94 -9.57 -10.09 0.25
C VAL A 94 -10.13 -11.03 -0.81
N SER A 95 -10.88 -10.47 -1.76
CA SER A 95 -11.45 -11.24 -2.87
C SER A 95 -10.36 -11.54 -3.89
N GLY A 96 -9.84 -12.76 -3.85
CA GLY A 96 -8.96 -13.28 -4.90
C GLY A 96 -7.48 -12.93 -4.74
N GLY A 97 -7.06 -12.56 -3.52
CA GLY A 97 -5.65 -12.44 -3.13
C GLY A 97 -5.32 -13.32 -1.92
N VAL A 98 -4.16 -13.08 -1.32
CA VAL A 98 -3.63 -13.79 -0.14
C VAL A 98 -3.56 -12.84 1.07
N THR A 99 -3.64 -13.41 2.27
CA THR A 99 -3.55 -12.68 3.55
C THR A 99 -2.70 -13.48 4.51
N GLU A 100 -1.78 -12.81 5.22
CA GLU A 100 -0.88 -13.41 6.18
C GLU A 100 -0.74 -12.53 7.43
N ASP A 101 -0.56 -13.17 8.59
CA ASP A 101 -0.31 -12.49 9.85
C ASP A 101 1.18 -12.15 9.98
N VAL A 102 1.54 -10.89 9.77
CA VAL A 102 2.93 -10.41 9.83
C VAL A 102 3.23 -9.76 11.19
N PRO A 103 4.28 -10.18 11.92
CA PRO A 103 4.69 -9.49 13.14
C PRO A 103 5.16 -8.05 12.87
N ILE A 104 4.84 -7.14 13.79
CA ILE A 104 5.35 -5.75 13.78
C ILE A 104 6.88 -5.73 13.83
N GLY A 105 7.49 -4.80 13.09
CA GLY A 105 8.93 -4.61 12.93
C GLY A 105 9.58 -5.54 11.90
N LEU A 106 8.77 -6.27 11.11
CA LEU A 106 9.25 -7.17 10.07
C LEU A 106 8.70 -6.78 8.69
N GLY A 107 9.45 -7.17 7.65
CA GLY A 107 8.99 -7.10 6.27
C GLY A 107 7.78 -8.00 6.02
N ILE A 108 6.83 -7.53 5.20
CA ILE A 108 5.58 -8.25 4.90
C ILE A 108 5.80 -9.54 4.11
N ALA A 109 6.92 -9.64 3.40
CA ALA A 109 7.34 -10.84 2.69
C ALA A 109 8.65 -11.36 3.28
N ASN A 110 8.71 -12.66 3.56
CA ASN A 110 9.94 -13.31 4.02
C ASN A 110 9.94 -14.82 3.73
N SER A 111 11.05 -15.52 4.02
CA SER A 111 11.18 -16.97 3.79
C SER A 111 10.66 -17.83 4.95
N THR A 112 9.79 -17.28 5.80
CA THR A 112 9.23 -17.97 6.98
C THR A 112 7.73 -18.20 6.81
N THR A 113 7.11 -18.98 7.70
CA THR A 113 5.70 -19.39 7.59
C THR A 113 4.70 -18.37 8.14
N VAL A 114 5.11 -17.13 8.39
CA VAL A 114 4.30 -16.09 9.05
C VAL A 114 4.39 -14.76 8.27
N ALA A 115 4.44 -14.85 6.95
CA ALA A 115 4.50 -13.73 6.03
C ALA A 115 4.16 -14.18 4.61
N LEU A 116 3.98 -13.20 3.73
CA LEU A 116 3.82 -13.44 2.30
C LEU A 116 5.11 -14.03 1.71
N ASP A 117 4.94 -14.74 0.60
CA ASP A 117 6.07 -15.07 -0.26
C ASP A 117 6.66 -13.80 -0.90
N PHE A 118 7.95 -13.85 -1.24
CA PHE A 118 8.62 -12.75 -1.92
C PHE A 118 8.10 -12.51 -3.34
N SER A 119 7.48 -13.52 -3.92
CA SER A 119 6.89 -13.51 -5.24
C SER A 119 5.48 -14.03 -5.11
N LEU A 120 4.53 -13.28 -5.65
CA LEU A 120 3.13 -13.62 -5.71
C LEU A 120 2.71 -13.75 -7.18
N GLU A 121 2.15 -14.89 -7.51
CA GLU A 121 1.70 -15.23 -8.86
C GLU A 121 0.19 -15.50 -8.85
N LYS A 122 -0.34 -16.12 -9.91
CA LYS A 122 -1.78 -16.44 -10.00
C LYS A 122 -2.29 -17.37 -8.90
N SER A 123 -1.42 -18.26 -8.40
CA SER A 123 -1.77 -19.16 -7.32
C SER A 123 -2.09 -18.42 -6.02
N ASP A 124 -1.48 -17.24 -5.81
CA ASP A 124 -1.72 -16.33 -4.68
C ASP A 124 -2.79 -15.27 -5.00
N ILE A 125 -2.74 -14.71 -6.22
CA ILE A 125 -3.59 -13.62 -6.68
C ILE A 125 -4.38 -14.07 -7.91
N THR A 126 -5.60 -14.54 -7.71
CA THR A 126 -6.44 -15.15 -8.75
C THR A 126 -6.69 -14.27 -9.98
N SER A 127 -6.65 -12.94 -9.84
CA SER A 127 -6.82 -11.98 -10.93
C SER A 127 -5.61 -11.85 -11.85
N PHE A 128 -4.45 -12.36 -11.44
CA PHE A 128 -3.22 -12.32 -12.22
C PHE A 128 -3.37 -13.12 -13.52
N PHE A 129 -2.80 -12.57 -14.59
CA PHE A 129 -2.69 -13.25 -15.86
C PHE A 129 -1.74 -14.44 -15.73
N ASP A 130 -2.13 -15.57 -16.32
CA ASP A 130 -1.32 -16.77 -16.50
C ASP A 130 -1.89 -17.49 -17.73
N GLY A 131 -1.06 -17.66 -18.75
CA GLY A 131 -1.36 -18.47 -19.90
C GLY A 131 -0.68 -18.00 -21.17
N THR A 132 -1.23 -18.43 -22.29
CA THR A 132 -0.54 -18.35 -23.58
C THR A 132 -0.86 -17.06 -24.35
N ILE A 133 0.17 -16.41 -24.89
CA ILE A 133 0.08 -15.37 -25.91
C ILE A 133 0.64 -15.89 -27.24
N ASN A 134 0.29 -15.25 -28.36
CA ASN A 134 0.84 -15.59 -29.67
C ASN A 134 1.77 -14.49 -30.17
N PHE A 135 2.98 -14.84 -30.58
CA PHE A 135 3.94 -13.90 -31.16
C PHE A 135 4.81 -14.61 -32.20
N GLN A 136 4.92 -14.02 -33.40
CA GLN A 136 5.67 -14.59 -34.52
C GLN A 136 5.23 -16.01 -34.93
N ASP A 137 3.93 -16.27 -34.91
CA ASP A 137 3.34 -17.60 -35.14
C ASP A 137 3.77 -18.68 -34.11
N GLU A 138 4.39 -18.29 -33.00
CA GLU A 138 4.70 -19.15 -31.85
C GLU A 138 3.74 -18.85 -30.69
N ASP A 139 3.32 -19.90 -30.00
CA ASP A 139 2.59 -19.80 -28.72
C ASP A 139 3.64 -19.68 -27.61
N ILE A 140 3.49 -18.66 -26.76
CA ILE A 140 4.44 -18.27 -25.70
C ILE A 140 3.67 -18.28 -24.38
N GLU A 141 4.10 -19.09 -23.41
CA GLU A 141 3.58 -19.00 -22.05
C GLU A 141 4.11 -17.76 -21.33
N ALA A 142 3.21 -17.08 -20.60
CA ALA A 142 3.53 -15.89 -19.82
C ALA A 142 2.60 -15.75 -18.62
N HIS A 143 3.08 -15.08 -17.57
CA HIS A 143 2.30 -14.80 -16.37
C HIS A 143 2.65 -13.46 -15.75
N ASP A 144 1.83 -13.03 -14.80
CA ASP A 144 2.06 -11.88 -13.95
C ASP A 144 2.72 -12.28 -12.63
N GLU A 145 3.72 -11.50 -12.20
CA GLU A 145 4.43 -11.74 -10.94
C GLU A 145 4.60 -10.42 -10.17
N LEU A 146 4.16 -10.38 -8.91
CA LEU A 146 4.37 -9.28 -7.97
C LEU A 146 5.45 -9.66 -6.96
N ILE A 147 6.45 -8.80 -6.78
CA ILE A 147 7.65 -9.11 -6.03
C ILE A 147 7.92 -8.05 -4.99
N PHE A 148 8.25 -8.53 -3.80
CA PHE A 148 8.67 -7.71 -2.66
C PHE A 148 10.16 -7.87 -2.39
N THR A 149 10.77 -6.82 -1.85
CA THR A 149 12.14 -6.91 -1.34
C THR A 149 12.18 -7.55 0.05
N LYS A 150 13.38 -7.89 0.51
CA LYS A 150 13.58 -8.66 1.76
C LYS A 150 13.15 -7.96 3.03
N THR A 151 13.13 -6.63 3.02
CA THR A 151 12.97 -5.80 4.22
C THR A 151 11.90 -4.73 4.04
N SER A 152 11.27 -4.66 2.88
CA SER A 152 10.29 -3.62 2.56
C SER A 152 9.34 -4.14 1.47
N PRO A 153 8.02 -3.88 1.57
CA PRO A 153 7.33 -3.14 2.64
C PRO A 153 7.42 -3.82 4.02
N SER A 154 7.23 -3.06 5.11
CA SER A 154 7.30 -3.56 6.48
C SER A 154 6.23 -2.94 7.38
N ILE A 155 5.85 -3.65 8.44
CA ILE A 155 4.88 -3.17 9.43
C ILE A 155 5.62 -2.47 10.55
N GLU A 156 5.37 -1.19 10.77
CA GLU A 156 6.17 -0.36 11.68
C GLU A 156 5.31 0.43 12.69
N THR A 157 5.96 0.83 13.78
CA THR A 157 5.45 1.67 14.87
C THR A 157 6.55 2.65 15.27
N SER A 158 6.26 3.64 16.14
CA SER A 158 7.30 4.52 16.71
C SER A 158 8.46 3.79 17.41
N LEU A 159 8.29 2.50 17.75
CA LEU A 159 9.35 1.70 18.37
C LEU A 159 10.28 1.01 17.35
N THR A 160 9.78 0.73 16.16
CA THR A 160 10.46 -0.08 15.14
C THR A 160 10.86 0.72 13.90
N SER A 161 10.13 1.81 13.62
CA SER A 161 10.45 2.80 12.60
C SER A 161 11.69 3.62 12.96
N ALA A 162 12.21 4.35 11.96
CA ALA A 162 13.13 5.45 12.17
C ALA A 162 12.43 6.72 12.69
N ASP A 163 11.11 6.81 12.53
CA ASP A 163 10.25 7.90 12.99
C ASP A 163 9.61 7.57 14.35
N ASP A 164 9.57 8.55 15.26
CA ASP A 164 8.90 8.43 16.56
C ASP A 164 7.51 9.11 16.59
N ASP A 165 7.11 9.82 15.54
CA ASP A 165 5.86 10.59 15.46
C ASP A 165 4.61 9.74 15.13
N TYR A 166 4.72 8.42 14.93
CA TYR A 166 3.56 7.54 14.76
C TYR A 166 2.70 7.36 16.03
N GLU A 167 3.13 7.92 17.16
CA GLU A 167 2.49 7.80 18.46
C GLU A 167 2.21 6.32 18.85
N SER A 168 0.94 5.90 18.75
CA SER A 168 0.48 4.54 19.03
C SER A 168 0.00 3.78 17.81
N ASN A 169 0.06 4.41 16.63
CA ASN A 169 -0.44 3.85 15.39
C ASN A 169 0.56 2.85 14.79
N VAL A 170 0.02 1.98 13.94
CA VAL A 170 0.77 1.00 13.16
C VAL A 170 0.62 1.34 11.69
N PHE A 171 1.73 1.37 10.96
CA PHE A 171 1.76 1.72 9.54
C PHE A 171 2.49 0.66 8.72
N LEU A 172 2.10 0.54 7.45
CA LEU A 172 2.84 -0.19 6.44
C LEU A 172 3.80 0.77 5.75
N GLU A 173 5.07 0.73 6.14
CA GLU A 173 6.13 1.50 5.49
C GLU A 173 6.59 0.82 4.20
N THR A 174 7.06 1.63 3.24
CA THR A 174 7.69 1.11 2.03
C THR A 174 8.78 2.04 1.52
N THR A 175 9.82 1.45 0.92
CA THR A 175 10.90 2.18 0.27
C THR A 175 10.76 2.13 -1.25
N LYS A 176 11.38 3.08 -1.96
CA LYS A 176 11.43 3.08 -3.42
C LYS A 176 12.00 1.77 -3.98
N GLY A 177 11.29 1.15 -4.91
CA GLY A 177 11.64 -0.12 -5.54
C GLY A 177 11.40 -1.37 -4.68
N ALA A 178 10.74 -1.23 -3.53
CA ALA A 178 10.35 -2.34 -2.66
C ALA A 178 9.27 -3.23 -3.27
N MET A 179 8.39 -2.65 -4.10
CA MET A 179 7.29 -3.34 -4.78
C MET A 179 7.52 -3.29 -6.28
N LYS A 180 7.55 -4.46 -6.92
CA LYS A 180 7.81 -4.60 -8.35
C LYS A 180 6.81 -5.54 -8.98
N TYR A 181 6.26 -5.17 -10.13
CA TYR A 181 5.40 -6.05 -10.92
C TYR A 181 6.06 -6.33 -12.25
N TYR A 182 6.05 -7.60 -12.69
CA TYR A 182 6.60 -8.02 -13.96
C TYR A 182 5.58 -8.84 -14.75
N TYR A 183 5.60 -8.65 -16.07
CA TYR A 183 5.01 -9.57 -17.04
C TYR A 183 6.12 -10.52 -17.50
N VAL A 184 6.05 -11.75 -17.01
CA VAL A 184 7.09 -12.76 -17.10
C VAL A 184 6.81 -13.65 -18.30
N PHE A 185 7.83 -13.87 -19.12
CA PHE A 185 7.75 -14.80 -20.24
C PHE A 185 8.41 -16.13 -19.87
N ASP A 186 7.62 -17.18 -19.74
CA ASP A 186 8.09 -18.53 -19.37
C ASP A 186 8.77 -19.24 -20.53
N ASP A 187 8.44 -18.82 -21.76
CA ASP A 187 9.08 -19.27 -22.99
C ASP A 187 10.06 -18.24 -23.56
N ALA A 188 11.10 -18.75 -24.24
CA ALA A 188 12.16 -17.90 -24.77
C ALA A 188 11.71 -17.10 -26.01
N LEU A 189 11.44 -15.80 -25.83
CA LEU A 189 11.13 -14.87 -26.93
C LEU A 189 12.17 -13.75 -27.05
N ASN A 190 12.13 -13.06 -28.19
CA ASN A 190 12.87 -11.81 -28.40
C ASN A 190 11.88 -10.70 -28.76
N VAL A 191 11.58 -9.83 -27.78
CA VAL A 191 10.61 -8.73 -27.91
C VAL A 191 11.01 -7.77 -29.04
N SER A 192 12.31 -7.58 -29.30
CA SER A 192 12.79 -6.66 -30.34
C SER A 192 12.40 -7.02 -31.78
N LYS A 193 11.87 -8.21 -31.99
CA LYS A 193 11.33 -8.60 -33.30
C LYS A 193 9.91 -8.08 -33.56
N ALA A 194 9.29 -7.43 -32.58
CA ALA A 194 7.97 -6.84 -32.75
C ALA A 194 7.99 -5.74 -33.81
N THR A 195 6.95 -5.70 -34.64
CA THR A 195 6.78 -4.71 -35.71
C THR A 195 5.35 -4.17 -35.72
N ASN A 196 5.07 -3.11 -36.49
CA ASN A 196 3.68 -2.69 -36.70
C ASN A 196 2.81 -3.77 -37.38
N ALA A 197 3.41 -4.63 -38.23
CA ALA A 197 2.67 -5.67 -38.95
C ALA A 197 2.46 -6.94 -38.11
N ASP A 198 3.34 -7.15 -37.12
CA ASP A 198 3.35 -8.30 -36.21
C ASP A 198 3.76 -7.79 -34.81
N PRO A 199 2.85 -7.12 -34.09
CA PRO A 199 3.14 -6.58 -32.76
C PRO A 199 3.15 -7.70 -31.72
N LEU A 200 3.92 -7.51 -30.65
CA LEU A 200 3.78 -8.32 -29.44
C LEU A 200 2.61 -7.76 -28.61
N GLU A 201 1.53 -8.52 -28.50
CA GLU A 201 0.38 -8.17 -27.67
C GLU A 201 0.52 -8.78 -26.27
N VAL A 202 0.55 -7.95 -25.23
CA VAL A 202 0.61 -8.38 -23.83
C VAL A 202 -0.55 -7.78 -23.03
N LYS A 203 -1.01 -8.52 -22.01
CA LYS A 203 -2.01 -8.03 -21.05
C LYS A 203 -1.31 -7.55 -19.79
N PHE A 204 -0.91 -6.29 -19.79
CA PHE A 204 -0.12 -5.69 -18.73
C PHE A 204 -1.00 -4.87 -17.78
N LEU A 205 -1.07 -5.23 -16.49
CA LEU A 205 -1.86 -4.52 -15.46
C LEU A 205 -3.32 -4.26 -15.88
N GLY A 206 -3.96 -5.29 -16.43
CA GLY A 206 -5.36 -5.23 -16.88
C GLY A 206 -5.59 -4.48 -18.20
N LYS A 207 -4.54 -3.98 -18.87
CA LYS A 207 -4.62 -3.31 -20.18
C LYS A 207 -3.89 -4.11 -21.25
N THR A 208 -4.38 -4.05 -22.48
CA THR A 208 -3.67 -4.62 -23.63
C THR A 208 -2.66 -3.61 -24.14
N LEU A 209 -1.38 -3.99 -24.20
CA LEU A 209 -0.32 -3.24 -24.85
C LEU A 209 0.09 -3.98 -26.12
N LYS A 210 0.12 -3.27 -27.25
CA LYS A 210 0.66 -3.82 -28.51
C LYS A 210 2.00 -3.18 -28.80
N ILE A 211 3.08 -3.87 -28.44
CA ILE A 211 4.45 -3.42 -28.65
C ILE A 211 4.77 -3.57 -30.13
N THR A 212 5.18 -2.49 -30.78
CA THR A 212 5.41 -2.45 -32.24
C THR A 212 6.86 -2.22 -32.60
N THR A 213 7.69 -1.75 -31.67
CA THR A 213 9.12 -1.52 -31.91
C THR A 213 9.86 -1.51 -30.58
N VAL A 214 11.08 -2.05 -30.57
CA VAL A 214 12.04 -1.92 -29.47
C VAL A 214 13.23 -1.11 -29.98
N ASP A 215 13.71 -0.19 -29.16
CA ASP A 215 14.90 0.61 -29.45
C ASP A 215 16.18 -0.27 -29.37
N SER A 216 17.19 0.10 -30.15
CA SER A 216 18.56 -0.41 -30.08
C SER A 216 19.17 -0.57 -28.68
N SER A 217 18.80 0.25 -27.70
CA SER A 217 19.22 0.13 -26.29
C SER A 217 18.62 -1.08 -25.57
N GLN A 218 17.55 -1.65 -26.11
CA GLN A 218 16.79 -2.78 -25.57
C GLN A 218 16.17 -2.54 -24.19
N SER A 219 16.08 -1.29 -23.74
CA SER A 219 15.41 -0.87 -22.50
C SER A 219 14.31 0.15 -22.78
N LYS A 220 13.78 0.14 -24.01
CA LYS A 220 12.76 1.08 -24.48
C LYS A 220 11.94 0.46 -25.62
N PHE A 221 10.63 0.66 -25.59
CA PHE A 221 9.73 0.21 -26.65
C PHE A 221 8.66 1.26 -27.00
N THR A 222 8.13 1.16 -28.20
CA THR A 222 6.92 1.88 -28.64
C THR A 222 5.76 0.91 -28.65
N ALA A 223 4.62 1.33 -28.08
CA ALA A 223 3.41 0.54 -28.08
C ALA A 223 2.18 1.37 -28.45
N THR A 224 1.18 0.67 -28.97
CA THR A 224 -0.17 1.19 -29.10
C THR A 224 -0.85 1.11 -27.73
N VAL A 225 -1.39 2.24 -27.26
CA VAL A 225 -2.01 2.38 -25.92
C VAL A 225 -3.43 2.96 -25.94
N GLY A 226 -3.91 3.43 -27.09
CA GLY A 226 -5.30 3.84 -27.24
C GLY A 226 -6.26 2.65 -27.33
N THR A 227 -7.55 2.91 -27.20
CA THR A 227 -8.59 1.86 -27.31
C THR A 227 -8.85 1.52 -28.76
N GLU A 228 -8.88 0.23 -29.09
CA GLU A 228 -9.21 -0.26 -30.43
C GLU A 228 -10.73 -0.27 -30.64
N TYR A 229 -11.19 0.30 -31.74
CA TYR A 229 -12.58 0.35 -32.15
C TYR A 229 -12.72 -0.14 -33.59
N PHE A 230 -13.63 -1.09 -33.81
CA PHE A 230 -14.11 -1.39 -35.15
C PHE A 230 -15.32 -0.51 -35.47
N MET A 231 -15.17 0.39 -36.43
CA MET A 231 -16.18 1.38 -36.79
C MET A 231 -16.60 1.21 -38.24
N LYS A 232 -17.90 1.17 -38.51
CA LYS A 232 -18.45 1.39 -39.85
C LYS A 232 -18.57 2.87 -40.12
N VAL A 233 -18.64 3.22 -41.40
CA VAL A 233 -18.86 4.61 -41.79
C VAL A 233 -20.22 5.10 -41.24
N GLY A 234 -20.17 6.19 -40.46
CA GLY A 234 -21.30 6.77 -39.74
C GLY A 234 -21.31 6.44 -38.24
N ASP A 235 -20.55 5.43 -37.81
CA ASP A 235 -20.44 5.09 -36.38
C ASP A 235 -19.67 6.18 -35.62
N SER A 236 -20.03 6.33 -34.35
CA SER A 236 -19.36 7.26 -33.44
C SER A 236 -19.05 6.59 -32.11
N VAL A 237 -17.94 6.99 -31.50
CA VAL A 237 -17.53 6.63 -30.14
C VAL A 237 -17.18 7.88 -29.35
N THR A 238 -17.28 7.83 -28.02
CA THR A 238 -16.89 8.94 -27.16
C THR A 238 -15.56 8.59 -26.49
N VAL A 239 -14.54 9.42 -26.68
CA VAL A 239 -13.20 9.25 -26.11
C VAL A 239 -12.77 10.57 -25.48
N GLU A 240 -12.36 10.55 -24.21
CA GLU A 240 -11.99 11.77 -23.45
C GLU A 240 -13.08 12.88 -23.50
N GLY A 241 -14.36 12.46 -23.45
CA GLY A 241 -15.51 13.38 -23.54
C GLY A 241 -15.81 13.92 -24.95
N LYS A 242 -15.03 13.53 -25.97
CA LYS A 242 -15.19 13.99 -27.36
C LYS A 242 -15.81 12.91 -28.24
N LYS A 243 -16.73 13.31 -29.12
CA LYS A 243 -17.36 12.42 -30.09
C LYS A 243 -16.48 12.27 -31.32
N VAL A 244 -15.98 11.06 -31.54
CA VAL A 244 -15.18 10.66 -32.70
C VAL A 244 -16.06 9.87 -33.65
N THR A 245 -16.15 10.28 -34.93
CA THR A 245 -16.99 9.65 -35.95
C THR A 245 -16.18 9.24 -37.17
N LEU A 246 -16.36 8.02 -37.66
CA LEU A 246 -15.79 7.59 -38.94
C LEU A 246 -16.66 8.08 -40.10
N GLN A 247 -16.22 9.10 -40.81
CA GLN A 247 -17.01 9.72 -41.89
C GLN A 247 -16.88 8.99 -43.23
N ASN A 248 -15.72 8.40 -43.50
CA ASN A 248 -15.47 7.63 -44.72
C ASN A 248 -14.17 6.83 -44.65
N VAL A 249 -14.05 5.85 -45.54
CA VAL A 249 -12.81 5.16 -45.89
C VAL A 249 -12.52 5.38 -47.37
N GLY A 250 -11.31 5.83 -47.69
CA GLY A 250 -10.81 6.04 -49.05
C GLY A 250 -10.30 4.74 -49.68
N SER A 251 -10.24 4.68 -51.01
CA SER A 251 -9.75 3.49 -51.73
C SER A 251 -8.26 3.22 -51.53
N SER A 252 -7.50 4.21 -51.04
CA SER A 252 -6.10 4.09 -50.64
C SER A 252 -5.92 3.60 -49.19
N GLY A 253 -7.02 3.35 -48.46
CA GLY A 253 -6.99 2.96 -47.04
C GLY A 253 -6.94 4.14 -46.06
N ALA A 254 -6.88 5.38 -46.53
CA ALA A 254 -7.00 6.56 -45.65
C ALA A 254 -8.42 6.70 -45.09
N VAL A 255 -8.56 7.14 -43.85
CA VAL A 255 -9.86 7.35 -43.18
C VAL A 255 -10.13 8.84 -42.98
N LEU A 256 -11.39 9.23 -43.12
CA LEU A 256 -11.86 10.57 -42.80
C LEU A 256 -12.55 10.52 -41.43
N ILE A 257 -12.01 11.26 -40.46
CA ILE A 257 -12.45 11.25 -39.07
C ILE A 257 -12.96 12.63 -38.68
N ASP A 258 -14.04 12.66 -37.92
CA ASP A 258 -14.61 13.87 -37.32
C ASP A 258 -14.52 13.77 -35.79
N VAL A 259 -13.82 14.70 -35.15
CA VAL A 259 -13.72 14.81 -33.68
C VAL A 259 -14.37 16.10 -33.22
N ASP A 260 -15.59 16.01 -32.70
CA ASP A 260 -16.46 17.13 -32.28
C ASP A 260 -16.59 18.24 -33.34
N GLY A 261 -16.86 17.87 -34.58
CA GLY A 261 -17.06 18.79 -35.71
C GLY A 261 -15.77 19.20 -36.41
N LYS A 262 -14.59 18.78 -35.92
CA LYS A 262 -13.31 18.99 -36.62
C LYS A 262 -12.98 17.75 -37.43
N VAL A 263 -13.08 17.88 -38.76
CA VAL A 263 -12.82 16.79 -39.70
C VAL A 263 -11.37 16.81 -40.20
N ASP A 264 -10.73 15.65 -40.25
CA ASP A 264 -9.41 15.48 -40.84
C ASP A 264 -9.22 14.06 -41.43
N THR A 265 -8.22 13.90 -42.29
CA THR A 265 -7.84 12.61 -42.89
C THR A 265 -6.65 12.03 -42.16
N VAL A 266 -6.73 10.74 -41.84
CA VAL A 266 -5.63 9.91 -41.33
C VAL A 266 -5.26 8.91 -42.41
N ASP A 267 -4.01 8.92 -42.85
CA ASP A 267 -3.53 8.02 -43.90
C ASP A 267 -3.52 6.55 -43.42
N ALA A 268 -3.41 5.61 -44.36
CA ALA A 268 -3.27 4.19 -44.03
C ALA A 268 -2.02 3.97 -43.15
N ASP A 269 -2.13 3.16 -42.10
CA ASP A 269 -1.07 2.81 -41.16
C ASP A 269 -0.43 4.02 -40.45
N ALA A 270 -1.10 5.17 -40.43
CA ALA A 270 -0.63 6.40 -39.80
C ALA A 270 -1.46 6.77 -38.56
N SER A 271 -0.88 7.59 -37.69
CA SER A 271 -1.60 8.27 -36.62
C SER A 271 -1.66 9.76 -36.84
N LYS A 272 -2.74 10.39 -36.36
CA LYS A 272 -2.92 11.84 -36.44
C LYS A 272 -3.75 12.35 -35.27
N THR A 273 -3.33 13.48 -34.70
CA THR A 273 -4.09 14.17 -33.67
C THR A 273 -5.14 15.11 -34.30
N VAL A 274 -6.41 14.83 -34.02
CA VAL A 274 -7.55 15.65 -34.44
C VAL A 274 -8.26 16.12 -33.19
N ASN A 275 -8.26 17.44 -32.94
CA ASN A 275 -8.88 18.04 -31.77
C ASN A 275 -8.42 17.38 -30.44
N ASN A 276 -7.11 17.26 -30.22
CA ASN A 276 -6.48 16.65 -29.04
C ASN A 276 -6.78 15.16 -28.79
N ILE A 277 -7.37 14.46 -29.76
CA ILE A 277 -7.51 13.01 -29.77
C ILE A 277 -6.59 12.48 -30.86
N GLU A 278 -5.69 11.59 -30.51
CA GLU A 278 -4.91 10.87 -31.50
C GLU A 278 -5.71 9.67 -32.02
N VAL A 279 -5.78 9.55 -33.34
CA VAL A 279 -6.41 8.43 -34.04
C VAL A 279 -5.35 7.76 -34.89
N LYS A 280 -5.09 6.48 -34.64
CA LYS A 280 -4.29 5.61 -35.51
C LYS A 280 -5.21 4.77 -36.37
N ASN A 281 -4.97 4.81 -37.66
CA ASN A 281 -5.67 4.02 -38.66
C ASN A 281 -4.96 2.66 -38.82
N ASP A 282 -5.51 1.64 -38.18
CA ASP A 282 -4.85 0.33 -38.04
C ASP A 282 -5.15 -0.60 -39.21
N ASP A 283 -6.43 -0.75 -39.55
CA ASP A 283 -6.84 -1.53 -40.73
C ASP A 283 -8.11 -0.93 -41.33
N THR A 284 -8.29 -1.14 -42.63
CA THR A 284 -9.46 -0.62 -43.35
C THR A 284 -10.05 -1.63 -44.32
N PHE A 285 -11.37 -1.58 -44.42
CA PHE A 285 -12.12 -2.28 -45.44
C PHE A 285 -12.81 -1.27 -46.35
N TYR A 286 -12.34 -1.22 -47.60
CA TYR A 286 -12.94 -0.40 -48.64
C TYR A 286 -13.86 -1.22 -49.53
N ALA A 287 -15.06 -0.71 -49.76
CA ALA A 287 -16.06 -1.24 -50.68
C ALA A 287 -16.65 -0.13 -51.55
N THR A 288 -17.26 -0.52 -52.68
CA THR A 288 -17.92 0.44 -53.59
C THR A 288 -19.06 1.16 -52.87
N SER A 289 -19.89 0.44 -52.12
CA SER A 289 -20.93 1.03 -51.29
C SER A 289 -20.31 1.69 -50.05
N LYS A 290 -20.64 2.96 -49.79
CA LYS A 290 -20.11 3.71 -48.63
C LYS A 290 -20.52 3.05 -47.30
N SER A 291 -21.72 2.48 -47.22
CA SER A 291 -22.24 1.84 -46.00
C SER A 291 -21.56 0.51 -45.65
N GLU A 292 -20.83 -0.08 -46.59
CA GLU A 292 -20.09 -1.33 -46.39
C GLU A 292 -18.65 -1.09 -45.93
N ARG A 293 -18.20 0.17 -45.90
CA ARG A 293 -16.84 0.55 -45.50
C ARG A 293 -16.70 0.56 -43.99
N SER A 294 -15.54 0.14 -43.51
CA SER A 294 -15.21 0.12 -42.08
C SER A 294 -13.72 0.29 -41.84
N ALA A 295 -13.35 0.64 -40.62
CA ALA A 295 -11.96 0.71 -40.18
C ALA A 295 -11.83 0.19 -38.74
N ALA A 296 -10.68 -0.43 -38.46
CA ALA A 296 -10.18 -0.64 -37.11
C ALA A 296 -9.30 0.57 -36.76
N LEU A 297 -9.69 1.29 -35.72
CA LEU A 297 -9.04 2.53 -35.30
C LEU A 297 -8.58 2.38 -33.86
N ILE A 298 -7.37 2.84 -33.56
CA ILE A 298 -6.92 2.98 -32.18
C ILE A 298 -7.05 4.45 -31.81
N ILE A 299 -7.89 4.75 -30.83
CA ILE A 299 -8.30 6.10 -30.49
C ILE A 299 -8.03 6.36 -29.00
N GLY A 300 -7.36 7.47 -28.70
CA GLY A 300 -7.06 7.89 -27.34
C GLY A 300 -6.51 9.30 -27.27
N LYS A 301 -6.19 9.77 -26.06
CA LYS A 301 -5.37 10.98 -25.89
C LYS A 301 -4.03 10.83 -26.63
N ASN A 302 -3.39 9.67 -26.43
CA ASN A 302 -2.31 9.14 -27.24
C ASN A 302 -2.79 7.79 -27.80
N ALA A 303 -2.64 7.56 -29.10
CA ALA A 303 -2.89 6.27 -29.74
C ALA A 303 -1.63 5.39 -29.71
N GLN A 304 -0.46 6.02 -29.80
CA GLN A 304 0.85 5.38 -29.63
C GLN A 304 1.70 6.18 -28.65
N ASP A 305 2.51 5.46 -27.87
CA ASP A 305 3.45 6.10 -26.97
C ASP A 305 4.73 5.27 -26.87
N THR A 306 5.80 5.89 -26.37
CA THR A 306 7.12 5.26 -26.24
C THR A 306 7.59 5.33 -24.82
N PHE A 307 8.00 4.19 -24.27
CA PHE A 307 8.35 4.01 -22.87
C PHE A 307 9.79 3.51 -22.76
N ALA A 308 10.59 4.18 -21.93
CA ALA A 308 11.94 3.77 -21.56
C ALA A 308 12.01 3.33 -20.09
N ASP A 309 13.03 2.56 -19.75
CA ASP A 309 13.33 2.22 -18.36
C ASP A 309 13.46 3.48 -17.49
N GLY A 310 12.80 3.47 -16.33
CA GLY A 310 12.74 4.59 -15.40
C GLY A 310 11.76 5.70 -15.78
N ASP A 311 11.11 5.65 -16.95
CA ASP A 311 10.05 6.60 -17.27
C ASP A 311 8.85 6.42 -16.33
N ALA A 312 8.15 7.51 -16.02
CA ALA A 312 6.86 7.47 -15.35
C ALA A 312 5.87 6.53 -16.07
N TYR A 313 5.14 5.71 -15.31
CA TYR A 313 4.11 4.84 -15.87
C TYR A 313 2.98 5.65 -16.52
N VAL A 314 2.22 5.04 -17.42
CA VAL A 314 1.17 5.72 -18.19
C VAL A 314 0.10 6.31 -17.25
N GLY A 315 -0.06 7.63 -17.30
CA GLY A 315 -1.03 8.37 -16.48
C GLY A 315 -0.45 9.03 -15.24
N GLU A 316 0.79 8.68 -14.87
CA GLU A 316 1.51 9.24 -13.73
C GLU A 316 1.97 10.70 -13.95
N ASN A 317 2.27 11.39 -12.85
CA ASN A 317 2.97 12.66 -12.91
C ASN A 317 4.43 12.44 -13.31
N LYS A 318 4.81 12.89 -14.50
CA LYS A 318 6.17 12.70 -15.04
C LYS A 318 7.32 13.26 -14.19
N ASN A 319 7.04 14.21 -13.30
CA ASN A 319 8.08 14.82 -12.46
C ASN A 319 8.14 14.22 -11.05
N ASN A 320 7.10 13.49 -10.64
CA ASN A 320 7.02 12.82 -9.35
C ASN A 320 6.05 11.63 -9.49
N PRO A 321 6.46 10.59 -10.22
CA PRO A 321 5.60 9.44 -10.47
C PRO A 321 5.53 8.57 -9.22
N ASP A 322 4.39 7.91 -9.01
CA ASP A 322 4.33 6.87 -7.98
C ASP A 322 4.86 5.53 -8.52
N TRP A 323 4.75 5.32 -9.83
CA TRP A 323 5.21 4.11 -10.51
C TRP A 323 6.07 4.45 -11.73
N THR A 324 7.20 3.75 -11.86
CA THR A 324 8.08 3.87 -13.03
C THR A 324 8.20 2.55 -13.78
N TRP A 325 8.39 2.64 -15.09
CA TRP A 325 8.67 1.49 -15.95
C TRP A 325 10.00 0.83 -15.56
N LYS A 326 10.00 -0.51 -15.58
CA LYS A 326 11.19 -1.34 -15.47
C LYS A 326 11.34 -2.23 -16.69
N LEU A 327 12.27 -1.84 -17.56
CA LEU A 327 12.44 -2.40 -18.90
C LEU A 327 13.90 -2.74 -19.15
N GLY A 328 14.14 -3.90 -19.73
CA GLY A 328 15.50 -4.26 -20.10
C GLY A 328 15.56 -5.55 -20.88
N ASN A 329 16.75 -5.77 -21.48
CA ASN A 329 17.09 -7.00 -22.20
C ASN A 329 16.09 -7.39 -23.29
N LEU A 330 15.29 -6.45 -23.81
CA LEU A 330 14.18 -6.71 -24.73
C LEU A 330 14.62 -7.35 -26.07
N GLY A 331 15.90 -7.30 -26.41
CA GLY A 331 16.47 -7.93 -27.60
C GLY A 331 17.10 -9.31 -27.36
N LEU A 332 17.13 -9.81 -26.13
CA LEU A 332 17.63 -11.15 -25.83
C LEU A 332 16.55 -12.19 -26.13
N LYS A 333 16.90 -13.28 -26.84
CA LYS A 333 16.01 -14.45 -26.98
C LYS A 333 16.19 -15.39 -25.79
N GLN A 334 15.48 -15.14 -24.70
CA GLN A 334 15.54 -15.92 -23.46
C GLN A 334 14.18 -15.89 -22.75
N THR A 335 13.98 -16.78 -21.78
CA THR A 335 12.88 -16.68 -20.82
C THR A 335 13.15 -15.51 -19.89
N THR A 336 12.11 -14.90 -19.35
CA THR A 336 12.25 -13.99 -18.20
C THR A 336 12.51 -14.84 -16.96
N THR A 337 13.46 -14.44 -16.14
CA THR A 337 13.64 -15.06 -14.82
C THR A 337 13.72 -13.96 -13.80
N VAL A 338 12.74 -13.96 -12.91
CA VAL A 338 12.71 -13.03 -11.81
C VAL A 338 13.25 -13.67 -10.55
N SER A 339 13.89 -12.87 -9.71
CA SER A 339 14.53 -13.31 -8.49
C SER A 339 14.09 -12.40 -7.35
N SER A 340 13.76 -12.99 -6.20
CA SER A 340 13.45 -12.25 -4.98
C SER A 340 14.61 -11.33 -4.59
N GLY A 341 14.41 -10.01 -4.54
CA GLY A 341 15.39 -9.03 -4.08
C GLY A 341 15.55 -7.76 -4.93
N SER A 342 16.70 -7.10 -4.78
CA SER A 342 16.99 -5.81 -5.44
C SER A 342 17.58 -5.95 -6.84
N THR A 343 17.81 -7.17 -7.34
CA THR A 343 18.40 -7.41 -8.65
C THR A 343 17.33 -7.38 -9.73
N ASP A 344 17.67 -6.82 -10.89
CA ASP A 344 16.78 -6.84 -12.05
C ASP A 344 16.64 -8.27 -12.61
N PRO A 345 15.53 -8.58 -13.30
CA PRO A 345 15.33 -9.87 -13.95
C PRO A 345 16.41 -10.19 -15.00
N THR A 346 16.64 -11.48 -15.25
CA THR A 346 17.41 -11.93 -16.43
C THR A 346 16.48 -12.27 -17.60
N GLY A 347 17.00 -12.24 -18.82
CA GLY A 347 16.17 -12.32 -20.04
C GLY A 347 15.37 -11.04 -20.28
N PRO A 348 14.52 -10.97 -21.32
CA PRO A 348 13.69 -9.79 -21.60
C PRO A 348 12.70 -9.56 -20.46
N PHE A 349 12.53 -8.31 -20.00
CA PHE A 349 11.56 -8.01 -18.95
C PHE A 349 10.80 -6.72 -19.22
N ILE A 350 9.51 -6.76 -18.89
CA ILE A 350 8.58 -5.63 -18.92
C ILE A 350 7.92 -5.60 -17.55
N GLY A 351 8.10 -4.53 -16.81
CA GLY A 351 7.55 -4.39 -15.47
C GLY A 351 7.42 -2.95 -15.04
N ILE A 352 7.04 -2.76 -13.78
CA ILE A 352 7.04 -1.48 -13.08
C ILE A 352 7.60 -1.66 -11.67
N GLN A 353 8.03 -0.56 -11.07
CA GLN A 353 8.35 -0.50 -9.65
C GLN A 353 7.78 0.76 -9.01
N ASN A 354 7.54 0.72 -7.71
CA ASN A 354 7.17 1.93 -6.97
C ASN A 354 8.36 2.92 -6.96
N ASP A 355 8.06 4.20 -7.16
CA ASP A 355 9.04 5.30 -7.20
C ASP A 355 8.93 6.26 -6.01
N TYR A 356 8.19 5.86 -4.98
CA TYR A 356 8.02 6.59 -3.72
C TYR A 356 8.62 5.83 -2.54
N THR A 357 8.99 6.59 -1.52
CA THR A 357 9.24 6.11 -0.15
C THR A 357 8.11 6.63 0.73
N LYS A 358 7.72 5.82 1.72
CA LYS A 358 6.75 6.11 2.77
C LYS A 358 7.30 5.50 4.06
N ASP A 359 8.22 6.19 4.71
CA ASP A 359 8.95 5.70 5.88
C ASP A 359 8.93 6.67 7.09
N ASP A 360 8.09 7.69 7.03
CA ASP A 360 7.84 8.65 8.11
C ASP A 360 6.37 9.15 8.10
N ASP A 361 5.89 9.80 9.16
CA ASP A 361 4.49 10.28 9.27
C ASP A 361 4.15 11.35 8.22
N THR A 362 5.12 12.17 7.86
CA THR A 362 4.93 13.26 6.89
C THR A 362 4.71 12.73 5.47
N ASP A 363 5.19 11.53 5.19
CA ASP A 363 5.00 10.81 3.95
C ASP A 363 3.60 10.21 3.83
N ASN A 364 2.82 10.09 4.91
CA ASN A 364 1.51 9.42 4.96
C ASN A 364 1.58 7.95 4.50
N PRO A 365 2.29 7.07 5.24
CA PRO A 365 2.31 5.63 4.99
C PRO A 365 0.92 5.03 5.22
N ALA A 366 0.68 3.85 4.64
CA ALA A 366 -0.65 3.23 4.71
C ALA A 366 -0.93 2.74 6.14
N GLY A 367 -1.97 3.30 6.77
CA GLY A 367 -2.45 2.85 8.08
C GLY A 367 -3.35 1.62 8.00
N ILE A 368 -3.93 1.25 9.15
CA ILE A 368 -4.91 0.15 9.23
C ILE A 368 -6.12 0.44 8.33
N GLY A 369 -6.47 -0.54 7.48
CA GLY A 369 -7.51 -0.46 6.46
C GLY A 369 -7.06 0.20 5.15
N GLU A 370 -5.84 0.72 5.06
CA GLU A 370 -5.33 1.43 3.88
C GLU A 370 -4.42 0.56 3.01
N CYS A 371 -4.23 0.98 1.75
CA CYS A 371 -3.53 0.19 0.75
C CYS A 371 -2.66 1.02 -0.20
N TYR A 372 -1.54 0.43 -0.61
CA TYR A 372 -0.83 0.84 -1.82
C TYR A 372 -1.42 0.16 -3.05
N SER A 373 -1.84 0.96 -4.03
CA SER A 373 -2.47 0.44 -5.26
C SER A 373 -1.47 0.40 -6.42
N LEU A 374 -1.43 -0.73 -7.12
CA LEU A 374 -0.78 -0.81 -8.42
C LEU A 374 -1.59 -0.04 -9.47
N PRO A 375 -0.97 0.41 -10.58
CA PRO A 375 -1.67 1.13 -11.62
C PRO A 375 -2.90 0.39 -12.17
N ASN A 376 -3.88 1.17 -12.60
CA ASN A 376 -5.20 0.69 -13.04
C ASN A 376 -5.99 -0.07 -11.96
N ASN A 377 -5.63 0.06 -10.68
CA ASN A 377 -6.18 -0.71 -9.57
C ASN A 377 -6.10 -2.22 -9.82
N TYR A 378 -5.00 -2.67 -10.45
CA TYR A 378 -4.85 -4.06 -10.86
C TYR A 378 -4.69 -5.00 -9.65
N ALA A 379 -3.93 -4.55 -8.65
CA ALA A 379 -3.77 -5.19 -7.35
C ALA A 379 -3.46 -4.14 -6.29
N GLN A 380 -3.58 -4.53 -5.01
CA GLN A 380 -3.36 -3.67 -3.87
C GLN A 380 -2.59 -4.43 -2.78
N VAL A 381 -1.75 -3.71 -2.05
CA VAL A 381 -1.03 -4.21 -0.86
C VAL A 381 -1.54 -3.41 0.33
N CYS A 382 -2.21 -4.08 1.26
CA CYS A 382 -2.98 -3.43 2.32
C CYS A 382 -2.49 -3.85 3.71
N LEU A 383 -2.56 -2.92 4.66
CA LEU A 383 -2.56 -3.25 6.07
C LEU A 383 -4.01 -3.42 6.50
N ASP A 384 -4.53 -4.65 6.51
CA ASP A 384 -5.95 -4.92 6.78
C ASP A 384 -6.34 -4.59 8.22
N SER A 385 -5.79 -5.32 9.18
CA SER A 385 -6.13 -5.20 10.60
C SER A 385 -5.02 -5.71 11.50
N LEU A 386 -5.11 -5.41 12.80
CA LEU A 386 -4.28 -6.05 13.82
C LEU A 386 -4.99 -7.32 14.32
N THR A 387 -4.22 -8.39 14.48
CA THR A 387 -4.72 -9.67 15.03
C THR A 387 -5.08 -9.57 16.52
N VAL A 388 -4.53 -8.57 17.21
CA VAL A 388 -4.81 -8.24 18.60
C VAL A 388 -5.52 -6.88 18.63
N PRO A 389 -6.77 -6.81 19.14
CA PRO A 389 -7.47 -5.55 19.34
C PRO A 389 -6.72 -4.62 20.30
N ASP A 390 -6.81 -3.30 20.08
CA ASP A 390 -6.14 -2.33 20.96
C ASP A 390 -6.57 -2.44 22.44
N THR A 391 -7.80 -2.91 22.68
CA THR A 391 -8.33 -3.14 24.02
C THR A 391 -7.65 -4.28 24.77
N ASP A 392 -6.95 -5.15 24.05
CA ASP A 392 -6.31 -6.34 24.61
C ASP A 392 -4.86 -6.07 25.01
N TYR A 393 -4.26 -4.94 24.57
CA TYR A 393 -2.94 -4.53 25.03
C TYR A 393 -2.97 -4.05 26.49
N LEU A 394 -1.95 -4.42 27.27
CA LEU A 394 -1.75 -3.83 28.59
C LEU A 394 -1.24 -2.39 28.44
N THR A 395 -2.07 -1.42 28.83
CA THR A 395 -1.63 -0.04 28.97
C THR A 395 -0.66 0.10 30.14
N VAL A 396 0.60 0.46 29.85
CA VAL A 396 1.60 0.83 30.85
C VAL A 396 1.81 2.34 30.80
N THR A 397 1.55 3.01 31.91
CA THR A 397 1.69 4.46 32.04
C THR A 397 3.00 4.79 32.73
N LEU A 398 3.80 5.67 32.12
CA LEU A 398 5.05 6.17 32.66
C LEU A 398 4.95 7.68 32.84
N GLU A 399 5.00 8.14 34.09
CA GLU A 399 4.79 9.54 34.44
C GLU A 399 5.93 10.07 35.32
N TYR A 400 6.35 11.30 35.05
CA TYR A 400 7.20 12.02 35.99
C TYR A 400 6.36 12.60 37.12
N SER A 401 6.60 12.12 38.34
CA SER A 401 5.99 12.66 39.55
C SER A 401 6.97 13.56 40.28
N SER A 402 6.62 14.83 40.47
CA SER A 402 7.50 15.80 41.14
C SER A 402 7.50 15.70 42.67
N SER A 403 6.57 14.94 43.27
CA SER A 403 6.32 14.90 44.72
C SER A 403 5.69 13.58 45.18
N THR A 404 6.41 12.47 45.03
CA THR A 404 6.03 11.16 45.60
C THR A 404 6.54 11.01 47.03
N ASP A 405 5.69 10.60 47.98
CA ASP A 405 6.11 10.28 49.35
C ASP A 405 6.71 8.86 49.44
N THR A 406 7.98 8.72 49.05
CA THR A 406 8.72 7.45 49.14
C THR A 406 9.14 7.14 50.57
N ALA A 407 9.12 8.10 51.51
CA ALA A 407 9.48 7.89 52.92
C ALA A 407 8.57 6.87 53.61
N LYS A 408 7.37 6.64 53.07
CA LYS A 408 6.49 5.51 53.41
C LYS A 408 7.19 4.14 53.39
N SER A 409 8.20 3.95 52.54
CA SER A 409 9.00 2.73 52.51
C SER A 409 9.89 2.49 53.73
N LYS A 410 10.08 3.51 54.59
CA LYS A 410 11.04 3.51 55.71
C LYS A 410 12.50 3.30 55.29
N TYR A 411 12.78 3.40 54.00
CA TYR A 411 14.14 3.46 53.49
C TYR A 411 14.78 4.79 53.88
N ASP A 412 16.03 4.76 54.34
CA ASP A 412 16.71 5.88 55.00
C ASP A 412 17.06 7.04 54.06
N LYS A 413 17.15 6.78 52.76
CA LYS A 413 17.32 7.80 51.70
C LYS A 413 16.04 8.16 50.96
N ALA A 414 14.88 7.66 51.40
CA ALA A 414 13.60 8.05 50.86
C ALA A 414 13.18 9.46 51.35
N SER A 415 12.27 10.11 50.60
CA SER A 415 11.83 11.48 50.87
C SER A 415 10.30 11.56 50.92
N THR A 416 9.76 12.48 51.73
CA THR A 416 8.31 12.74 51.76
C THR A 416 7.81 13.48 50.51
N SER A 417 8.73 13.92 49.64
CA SER A 417 8.46 14.60 48.37
C SER A 417 9.61 14.32 47.39
N ALA A 418 9.74 13.06 46.98
CA ALA A 418 10.71 12.62 45.99
C ALA A 418 10.24 12.94 44.56
N ARG A 419 11.20 13.28 43.69
CA ARG A 419 10.99 13.26 42.24
C ARG A 419 11.16 11.83 41.76
N THR A 420 10.15 11.29 41.10
CA THR A 420 10.16 9.89 40.65
C THR A 420 9.70 9.76 39.21
N ILE A 421 10.12 8.69 38.55
CA ILE A 421 9.36 8.11 37.44
C ILE A 421 8.42 7.06 38.05
N HIS A 422 7.12 7.28 37.90
CA HIS A 422 6.06 6.37 38.32
C HIS A 422 5.66 5.53 37.11
N ILE A 423 5.73 4.22 37.25
CA ILE A 423 5.33 3.24 36.24
C ILE A 423 4.11 2.52 36.80
N SER A 424 3.00 2.51 36.08
CA SER A 424 1.75 1.88 36.54
C SER A 424 1.02 1.17 35.42
N ALA A 425 0.19 0.20 35.79
CA ALA A 425 -0.69 -0.52 34.86
C ALA A 425 -2.03 -0.85 35.54
N PRO A 426 -3.16 -0.89 34.79
CA PRO A 426 -4.48 -1.12 35.36
C PRO A 426 -4.66 -2.57 35.84
N GLY A 427 -5.27 -2.77 37.00
CA GLY A 427 -5.47 -4.09 37.63
C GLY A 427 -4.44 -4.38 38.73
N THR A 428 -4.39 -5.63 39.19
CA THR A 428 -3.43 -6.09 40.21
C THR A 428 -2.38 -7.00 39.58
N ASP A 429 -1.21 -7.12 40.21
CA ASP A 429 -0.17 -8.09 39.84
C ASP A 429 0.31 -7.99 38.37
N ARG A 430 0.45 -6.77 37.83
CA ARG A 430 0.82 -6.53 36.41
C ARG A 430 2.31 -6.59 36.13
N PHE A 431 3.13 -6.27 37.10
CA PHE A 431 4.58 -6.33 37.04
C PHE A 431 5.09 -7.43 37.98
N ILE A 432 6.11 -8.15 37.52
CA ILE A 432 6.90 -9.08 38.32
C ILE A 432 8.26 -8.43 38.53
N VAL A 433 8.64 -8.24 39.79
CA VAL A 433 9.98 -7.81 40.17
C VAL A 433 10.63 -8.89 41.05
N PRO A 434 11.92 -9.22 40.83
CA PRO A 434 12.62 -10.19 41.67
C PRO A 434 12.55 -9.79 43.14
N ASN A 435 12.49 -10.79 44.02
CA ASN A 435 12.53 -10.59 45.48
C ASN A 435 13.94 -10.18 45.95
N GLY A 436 14.34 -8.95 45.60
CA GLY A 436 15.64 -8.32 45.83
C GLY A 436 16.40 -8.01 44.53
N ILE A 437 16.98 -6.81 44.44
CA ILE A 437 17.65 -6.29 43.22
C ILE A 437 18.85 -7.12 42.73
N LYS A 438 19.46 -7.95 43.58
CA LYS A 438 20.60 -8.81 43.18
C LYS A 438 20.23 -9.90 42.17
N SER A 439 18.93 -10.08 41.87
CA SER A 439 18.40 -11.10 40.96
C SER A 439 17.92 -10.56 39.61
N PHE A 440 18.12 -9.28 39.28
CA PHE A 440 17.96 -8.78 37.89
C PHE A 440 19.13 -9.29 37.02
N ILE A 441 19.26 -10.61 36.90
CA ILE A 441 20.16 -11.24 35.95
C ILE A 441 19.30 -11.48 34.70
N SER A 442 19.75 -10.95 33.57
CA SER A 442 19.14 -11.16 32.26
C SER A 442 18.75 -12.63 32.05
N ASN A 443 17.48 -12.89 31.74
CA ASN A 443 16.89 -14.22 31.54
C ASN A 443 16.75 -15.10 32.81
N GLY A 444 16.41 -14.53 33.95
CA GLY A 444 16.00 -15.33 35.13
C GLY A 444 14.67 -16.05 34.92
N THR A 445 14.62 -17.36 35.19
CA THR A 445 13.34 -18.11 35.29
C THR A 445 12.46 -17.47 36.37
N LYS A 446 11.22 -17.13 36.03
CA LYS A 446 10.18 -16.66 36.98
C LYS A 446 10.16 -17.58 38.20
N ASN A 447 10.37 -17.02 39.39
CA ASN A 447 10.29 -17.77 40.64
C ASN A 447 8.93 -17.53 41.29
N ASP A 448 8.36 -18.54 41.94
CA ASP A 448 7.10 -18.41 42.69
C ASP A 448 7.17 -17.37 43.84
N ASN A 449 8.39 -16.94 44.20
CA ASN A 449 8.66 -15.96 45.24
C ASN A 449 8.85 -14.53 44.71
N ASP A 450 8.74 -14.30 43.40
CA ASP A 450 8.87 -12.96 42.83
C ASP A 450 7.69 -12.07 43.25
N ILE A 451 7.98 -10.80 43.43
CA ILE A 451 7.03 -9.81 43.90
C ILE A 451 6.13 -9.43 42.73
N LYS A 452 4.82 -9.50 42.96
CA LYS A 452 3.81 -9.02 42.02
C LYS A 452 3.28 -7.67 42.48
N THR A 453 3.19 -6.73 41.55
CA THR A 453 2.73 -5.37 41.83
C THR A 453 2.10 -4.77 40.58
N ASN A 454 1.42 -3.65 40.69
CA ASN A 454 0.89 -2.90 39.56
C ASN A 454 1.45 -1.47 39.48
N GLU A 455 2.33 -1.10 40.40
CA GLU A 455 2.95 0.23 40.46
C GLU A 455 4.41 0.13 40.92
N LEU A 456 5.29 0.85 40.22
CA LEU A 456 6.72 0.97 40.52
C LEU A 456 7.11 2.46 40.56
N TRP A 457 8.07 2.81 41.40
CA TRP A 457 8.65 4.16 41.43
C TRP A 457 10.17 4.10 41.35
N LEU A 458 10.75 4.95 40.51
CA LEU A 458 12.19 5.16 40.41
C LEU A 458 12.55 6.53 40.98
N GLN A 459 13.18 6.57 42.15
CA GLN A 459 13.72 7.79 42.74
C GLN A 459 15.21 7.91 42.40
N THR A 460 15.66 9.09 41.96
CA THR A 460 17.09 9.35 41.78
C THR A 460 17.85 9.27 43.11
N GLU A 461 18.98 8.57 43.12
CA GLU A 461 19.93 8.58 44.24
C GLU A 461 21.28 9.16 43.84
N ASP A 462 21.83 10.02 44.71
CA ASP A 462 23.27 10.25 44.80
C ASP A 462 23.91 9.02 45.45
N VAL A 463 24.20 7.99 44.65
CA VAL A 463 25.09 6.92 45.10
C VAL A 463 26.54 7.39 44.96
N ASP A 464 27.26 7.37 46.08
CA ASP A 464 28.70 7.65 46.14
C ASP A 464 29.43 6.74 45.13
N ALA A 465 29.83 7.35 44.00
CA ALA A 465 30.58 6.77 42.88
C ALA A 465 29.80 6.11 41.70
N GLY A 466 28.65 6.63 41.27
CA GLY A 466 28.18 6.29 39.90
C GLY A 466 26.79 6.68 39.43
N GLY A 467 25.96 7.37 40.23
CA GLY A 467 24.54 7.58 39.91
C GLY A 467 23.71 6.28 39.96
N GLY A 468 22.42 6.38 40.31
CA GLY A 468 21.52 5.23 40.40
C GLY A 468 20.09 5.62 40.75
N PHE A 469 19.20 4.61 40.75
CA PHE A 469 17.80 4.78 41.15
C PHE A 469 17.45 3.86 42.31
N ALA A 470 16.79 4.39 43.34
CA ALA A 470 16.07 3.57 44.30
C ALA A 470 14.75 3.12 43.67
N LEU A 471 14.53 1.82 43.59
CA LEU A 471 13.32 1.20 43.07
C LEU A 471 12.38 0.88 44.23
N PHE A 472 11.14 1.34 44.12
CA PHE A 472 10.06 1.06 45.04
C PHE A 472 8.92 0.38 44.28
N TYR A 473 8.12 -0.40 44.99
CA TYR A 473 6.93 -1.04 44.45
C TYR A 473 5.76 -0.91 45.41
N LYS A 474 4.55 -1.13 44.90
CA LYS A 474 3.34 -1.15 45.72
C LYS A 474 3.06 -2.55 46.24
N ASP A 475 2.86 -2.67 47.55
CA ASP A 475 2.38 -3.87 48.21
C ASP A 475 1.12 -3.52 49.01
N GLU A 476 -0.04 -3.97 48.54
CA GLU A 476 -1.32 -3.74 49.22
C GLU A 476 -1.40 -4.42 50.61
N ASN A 477 -0.53 -5.39 50.89
CA ASN A 477 -0.45 -6.05 52.19
C ASN A 477 0.53 -5.37 53.15
N ALA A 478 1.37 -4.45 52.66
CA ALA A 478 2.31 -3.70 53.49
C ALA A 478 1.66 -2.44 54.07
N ASN A 479 2.12 -2.04 55.27
CA ASN A 479 1.75 -0.77 55.87
C ASN A 479 3.02 -0.02 56.35
N PRO A 480 3.48 1.02 55.63
CA PRO A 480 2.87 1.62 54.42
C PRO A 480 2.96 0.75 53.17
N ASN A 481 2.13 1.03 52.16
CA ASN A 481 1.99 0.22 50.94
C ASN A 481 3.05 0.50 49.86
N ILE A 482 3.97 1.44 50.09
CA ILE A 482 5.16 1.64 49.24
C ILE A 482 6.32 0.93 49.92
N VAL A 483 6.96 0.00 49.22
CA VAL A 483 8.05 -0.80 49.75
C VAL A 483 9.30 -0.59 48.90
N TYR A 484 10.44 -0.39 49.58
CA TYR A 484 11.74 -0.28 48.92
C TYR A 484 12.26 -1.65 48.51
N LEU A 485 12.66 -1.79 47.24
CA LEU A 485 13.19 -3.04 46.70
C LEU A 485 14.73 -3.08 46.70
N GLY A 486 15.37 -1.94 46.41
CA GLY A 486 16.82 -1.82 46.32
C GLY A 486 17.26 -0.66 45.42
N ASN A 487 18.57 -0.57 45.17
CA ASN A 487 19.16 0.42 44.24
C ASN A 487 19.61 -0.21 42.92
N LEU A 488 19.16 0.36 41.81
CA LEU A 488 19.64 0.11 40.45
C LEU A 488 20.87 0.99 40.18
N SER A 489 22.01 0.37 39.84
CA SER A 489 23.24 1.08 39.50
C SER A 489 23.33 1.36 38.01
N VAL A 490 23.69 2.58 37.62
CA VAL A 490 23.83 2.98 36.19
C VAL A 490 25.29 3.04 35.72
N THR A 491 26.18 2.30 36.39
CA THR A 491 27.64 2.39 36.20
C THR A 491 28.17 1.95 34.83
N ASN A 492 27.33 1.49 33.90
CA ASN A 492 27.66 1.28 32.49
C ASN A 492 26.46 1.63 31.60
N LEU A 493 26.42 2.87 31.09
CA LEU A 493 25.34 3.42 30.24
C LEU A 493 25.21 2.76 28.85
N SER A 494 25.98 1.71 28.56
CA SER A 494 26.02 1.01 27.27
C SER A 494 25.21 -0.28 27.21
N VAL A 495 24.53 -0.67 28.29
CA VAL A 495 23.72 -1.90 28.35
C VAL A 495 22.31 -1.63 28.88
N SER A 496 21.33 -2.15 28.15
CA SER A 496 19.92 -2.18 28.55
C SER A 496 19.76 -2.99 29.85
N GLN A 497 19.26 -2.36 30.93
CA GLN A 497 18.96 -3.06 32.19
C GLN A 497 17.48 -3.38 32.30
N GLU A 498 17.16 -4.63 32.62
CA GLU A 498 15.81 -5.11 32.91
C GLU A 498 15.39 -4.66 34.33
N ILE A 499 14.26 -3.98 34.46
CA ILE A 499 13.74 -3.46 35.74
C ILE A 499 12.48 -4.21 36.24
N GLY A 500 11.99 -5.18 35.47
CA GLY A 500 10.84 -6.02 35.78
C GLY A 500 10.24 -6.67 34.53
N GLY A 501 9.41 -7.69 34.73
CA GLY A 501 8.63 -8.35 33.68
C GLY A 501 7.14 -8.01 33.75
N ILE A 502 6.40 -8.07 32.63
CA ILE A 502 4.92 -7.97 32.65
C ILE A 502 4.33 -9.36 32.94
N ASN A 503 3.28 -9.42 33.76
CA ASN A 503 2.58 -10.64 34.12
C ASN A 503 1.24 -10.74 33.39
N GLU A 504 1.21 -11.48 32.29
CA GLU A 504 0.01 -11.64 31.45
C GLU A 504 -0.77 -12.95 31.69
N GLY A 505 -0.40 -13.76 32.69
CA GLY A 505 -1.10 -15.03 32.99
C GLY A 505 -0.89 -16.16 31.96
N VAL A 506 -0.29 -15.86 30.81
CA VAL A 506 0.34 -16.78 29.85
C VAL A 506 1.86 -16.58 29.96
N ASN A 507 2.67 -17.62 29.73
CA ASN A 507 4.15 -17.54 29.81
C ASN A 507 4.73 -16.66 28.68
N ILE A 508 4.56 -15.34 28.80
CA ILE A 508 5.24 -14.37 27.95
C ILE A 508 6.01 -13.44 28.89
N SER A 509 7.34 -13.52 28.86
CA SER A 509 8.21 -12.62 29.61
C SER A 509 8.55 -11.41 28.73
N THR A 510 7.91 -10.27 28.96
CA THR A 510 8.31 -9.00 28.33
C THR A 510 9.20 -8.21 29.29
N ASN A 511 10.30 -7.67 28.80
CA ASN A 511 11.29 -6.98 29.62
C ASN A 511 11.08 -5.46 29.55
N LEU A 512 10.98 -4.80 30.71
CA LEU A 512 11.11 -3.35 30.81
C LEU A 512 12.59 -2.98 30.81
N TYR A 513 13.07 -2.28 29.77
CA TYR A 513 14.43 -1.76 29.68
C TYR A 513 14.47 -0.25 29.92
N ASN A 514 15.55 0.28 30.51
CA ASN A 514 15.83 1.72 30.54
C ASN A 514 17.06 2.04 29.68
N VAL A 515 17.00 3.14 28.92
CA VAL A 515 18.12 3.79 28.25
C VAL A 515 18.33 5.16 28.90
N ILE A 516 19.50 5.37 29.50
CA ILE A 516 19.80 6.60 30.25
C ILE A 516 20.88 7.34 29.49
N ALA A 517 20.54 8.51 28.94
CA ALA A 517 21.51 9.46 28.40
C ALA A 517 21.77 10.54 29.47
N SER A 518 22.92 11.21 29.41
CA SER A 518 23.46 12.04 30.50
C SER A 518 22.55 13.15 31.05
N ASP A 519 21.42 13.46 30.40
CA ASP A 519 20.44 14.45 30.86
C ASP A 519 18.96 14.02 30.62
N ALA A 520 18.68 12.73 30.33
CA ALA A 520 17.32 12.24 30.10
C ALA A 520 17.16 10.75 30.45
N VAL A 521 16.04 10.41 31.11
CA VAL A 521 15.60 9.03 31.35
C VAL A 521 14.68 8.62 30.21
N PHE A 522 15.08 7.64 29.41
CA PHE A 522 14.19 6.97 28.47
C PHE A 522 13.89 5.57 29.01
N ALA A 523 12.61 5.23 29.15
CA ALA A 523 12.20 3.86 29.41
C ALA A 523 11.76 3.24 28.07
N ARG A 524 12.33 2.09 27.71
CA ARG A 524 11.97 1.28 26.55
C ARG A 524 11.32 -0.02 27.04
N VAL A 525 10.04 -0.21 26.78
CA VAL A 525 9.40 -1.51 26.96
C VAL A 525 9.72 -2.34 25.71
N ASN A 526 10.52 -3.39 25.81
CA ASN A 526 10.75 -4.28 24.67
C ASN A 526 9.84 -5.50 24.77
N TYR A 527 9.10 -5.77 23.69
CA TYR A 527 8.36 -7.01 23.52
C TYR A 527 9.31 -8.09 22.97
N LEU A 528 9.63 -9.10 23.79
CA LEU A 528 10.33 -10.30 23.34
C LEU A 528 9.36 -11.47 23.45
N LYS A 529 8.75 -11.87 22.33
CA LYS A 529 8.03 -13.14 22.24
C LYS A 529 9.08 -14.26 22.17
N THR A 530 9.41 -14.88 23.30
CA THR A 530 10.10 -16.17 23.28
C THR A 530 9.07 -17.23 22.89
N LYS A 531 9.37 -17.96 21.82
CA LYS A 531 8.58 -19.09 21.35
C LYS A 531 8.58 -20.15 22.45
N ASP A 532 7.42 -20.43 23.04
CA ASP A 532 7.22 -21.68 23.80
C ASP A 532 7.33 -22.83 22.81
N ASP A 533 8.43 -23.58 22.87
CA ASP A 533 8.56 -24.88 22.22
C ASP A 533 7.64 -25.87 22.95
N ASN A 534 6.48 -26.17 22.34
CA ASN A 534 5.80 -27.46 22.43
C ASN A 534 5.28 -27.87 21.06
#